data_AF-A0A7D3WSA9-F1
#
_entry.id   AF-A0A7D3WSA9-F1
#
_cell.length_a   1.000
_cell.length_b   1.000
_cell.length_c   1.000
_cell.angle_alpha   90.00
_cell.angle_beta   90.00
_cell.angle_gamma   90.00
#
_symmetry.space_group_name_H-M   'P 1'
#
loop_
_entity.id
_entity.type
_entity.pdbx_description
1 polymer ?
#
loop_
_entity_poly.entity_id
_entity_poly.type
_entity_poly.pdbx_seq_one_letter_code
_entity_poly.pdbx_strand_id
1 'polypeptide(L)'
;MKRRLWGKLLAVLLAAPAHLLQAQSLTGVWQGVETKPGEKHYWPAVLRVQTGKGESLFGVLYQEVGEQPAITVTFQMDGTPTPDGLQLEHVRKLSETGRSPFSGWCAGLLASATMPRRKS
;
A
#
# COMPACT_ATOMS: atom_id res chain seq x y z
N MET A 1 -46.95 -12.28 29.39
CA MET A 1 -45.54 -11.82 29.33
C MET A 1 -44.84 -12.58 28.20
N LYS A 2 -44.45 -11.95 27.08
CA LYS A 2 -43.59 -12.54 26.01
C LYS A 2 -43.26 -11.56 24.87
N ARG A 3 -44.02 -10.47 24.67
CA ARG A 3 -43.79 -9.51 23.56
C ARG A 3 -42.63 -8.52 23.80
N ARG A 4 -42.34 -8.16 25.05
CA ARG A 4 -41.29 -7.17 25.39
C ARG A 4 -39.85 -7.70 25.27
N LEU A 5 -39.66 -9.01 25.34
CA LEU A 5 -38.35 -9.66 25.16
C LEU A 5 -37.92 -9.71 23.69
N TRP A 6 -38.88 -9.92 22.78
CA TRP A 6 -38.61 -9.99 21.34
C TRP A 6 -38.22 -8.64 20.73
N GLY A 7 -38.83 -7.54 21.21
CA GLY A 7 -38.48 -6.20 20.74
C GLY A 7 -37.03 -5.79 21.07
N LYS A 8 -36.50 -6.26 22.21
CA LYS A 8 -35.10 -6.01 22.60
C LYS A 8 -34.11 -6.85 21.80
N LEU A 9 -34.46 -8.09 21.45
CA LEU A 9 -33.63 -8.93 20.58
C LEU A 9 -33.56 -8.36 19.15
N LEU A 10 -34.70 -7.87 18.64
CA LEU A 10 -34.76 -7.27 17.31
C LEU A 10 -33.91 -5.98 17.22
N ALA A 11 -33.92 -5.16 18.27
CA ALA A 11 -33.10 -3.95 18.34
C ALA A 11 -31.58 -4.25 18.42
N VAL A 12 -31.18 -5.34 19.07
CA VAL A 12 -29.77 -5.78 19.10
C VAL A 12 -29.34 -6.39 17.75
N LEU A 13 -30.24 -7.10 17.07
CA LEU A 13 -29.99 -7.65 15.73
C LEU A 13 -29.94 -6.59 14.62
N LEU A 14 -30.66 -5.47 14.78
CA LEU A 14 -30.63 -4.34 13.85
C LEU A 14 -29.44 -3.39 14.10
N ALA A 15 -28.81 -3.45 15.28
CA ALA A 15 -27.65 -2.62 15.63
C ALA A 15 -26.29 -3.24 15.22
N ALA A 16 -26.27 -4.47 14.72
CA ALA A 16 -25.07 -5.12 14.19
C ALA A 16 -25.32 -5.46 12.71
N PRO A 17 -24.73 -4.74 11.74
CA PRO A 17 -23.28 -4.76 11.54
C PRO A 17 -22.70 -3.41 11.06
N ALA A 18 -23.11 -2.26 11.62
CA ALA A 18 -22.48 -0.98 11.26
C ALA A 18 -20.99 -0.91 11.68
N HIS A 19 -20.57 -1.77 12.60
CA HIS A 19 -19.18 -1.90 13.06
C HIS A 19 -18.35 -2.91 12.26
N LEU A 20 -18.95 -3.74 11.39
CA LEU A 20 -18.22 -4.76 10.61
C LEU A 20 -17.71 -4.24 9.27
N LEU A 21 -18.15 -3.06 8.83
CA LEU A 21 -17.51 -2.31 7.76
C LEU A 21 -16.45 -1.37 8.35
N GLN A 22 -15.48 -1.93 9.09
CA GLN A 22 -14.21 -1.23 9.23
C GLN A 22 -13.61 -1.16 7.83
N ALA A 23 -13.80 -0.01 7.17
CA ALA A 23 -13.12 0.30 5.93
C ALA A 23 -11.63 0.04 6.17
N GLN A 24 -11.08 -0.98 5.52
CA GLN A 24 -9.68 -1.30 5.65
C GLN A 24 -8.88 -0.08 5.20
N SER A 25 -8.07 0.45 6.10
CA SER A 25 -7.26 1.61 5.78
C SER A 25 -6.27 1.24 4.68
N LEU A 26 -6.22 2.06 3.63
CA LEU A 26 -5.18 1.98 2.59
C LEU A 26 -3.83 2.55 3.09
N THR A 27 -3.83 3.21 4.25
CA THR A 27 -2.63 3.66 4.94
C THR A 27 -1.99 2.51 5.73
N GLY A 28 -0.68 2.57 5.90
CA GLY A 28 0.09 1.55 6.61
C GLY A 28 1.40 1.21 5.92
N VAL A 29 1.97 0.07 6.30
CA VAL A 29 3.20 -0.45 5.73
C VAL A 29 2.88 -1.65 4.85
N TRP A 30 3.34 -1.57 3.61
CA TRP A 30 3.23 -2.61 2.59
C TRP A 30 4.62 -3.11 2.28
N GLN A 31 4.76 -4.43 2.17
CA GLN A 31 6.04 -5.06 1.87
C GLN A 31 5.83 -6.02 0.72
N GLY A 32 6.82 -6.10 -0.16
CA GLY A 32 6.80 -6.98 -1.31
C GLY A 32 8.21 -7.22 -1.83
N VAL A 33 8.29 -8.09 -2.81
CA VAL A 33 9.53 -8.35 -3.54
C VAL A 33 9.17 -8.29 -5.02
N GLU A 34 9.83 -7.40 -5.76
CA GLU A 34 9.77 -7.43 -7.22
C GLU A 34 10.76 -8.49 -7.72
N THR A 35 10.31 -9.30 -8.66
CA THR A 35 11.14 -10.28 -9.37
C THR A 35 10.83 -10.16 -10.85
N LYS A 36 11.85 -10.17 -11.70
CA LYS A 36 11.68 -10.20 -13.15
C LYS A 36 11.97 -11.61 -13.68
N PRO A 37 11.06 -12.22 -14.47
CA PRO A 37 11.31 -13.53 -15.07
C PRO A 37 12.63 -13.55 -15.83
N GLY A 38 13.48 -14.53 -15.54
CA GLY A 38 14.80 -14.67 -16.19
C GLY A 38 15.93 -13.86 -15.55
N GLU A 39 15.64 -12.97 -14.60
CA GLU A 39 16.67 -12.28 -13.82
C GLU A 39 16.94 -13.01 -12.50
N LYS A 40 18.21 -13.06 -12.09
CA LYS A 40 18.62 -13.59 -10.77
C LYS A 40 18.44 -12.56 -9.65
N HIS A 41 18.29 -11.29 -10.00
CA HIS A 41 18.09 -10.22 -9.03
C HIS A 41 16.63 -10.17 -8.58
N TYR A 42 16.44 -9.79 -7.33
CA TYR A 42 15.14 -9.48 -6.75
C TYR A 42 15.26 -8.17 -5.96
N TRP A 43 14.13 -7.48 -5.81
CA TRP A 43 14.10 -6.16 -5.20
C TRP A 43 13.08 -6.13 -4.07
N PRO A 44 13.52 -6.39 -2.83
CA PRO A 44 12.71 -6.14 -1.65
C PRO A 44 12.28 -4.68 -1.62
N ALA A 45 10.99 -4.46 -1.33
CA ALA A 45 10.37 -3.16 -1.34
C ALA A 45 9.52 -2.98 -0.09
N VAL A 46 9.65 -1.81 0.54
CA VAL A 46 8.81 -1.36 1.65
C VAL A 46 8.16 -0.04 1.26
N LEU A 47 6.83 -0.03 1.15
CA LEU A 47 6.04 1.17 0.94
C LEU A 47 5.35 1.55 2.24
N ARG A 48 5.52 2.81 2.65
CA ARG A 48 4.76 3.40 3.76
C ARG A 48 3.78 4.41 3.19
N VAL A 49 2.50 4.21 3.43
CA VAL A 49 1.41 5.09 2.96
C VAL A 49 0.74 5.74 4.15
N GLN A 50 0.50 7.04 4.07
CA GLN A 50 -0.21 7.82 5.09
C GLN A 50 -1.17 8.80 4.41
N THR A 51 -2.10 9.35 5.20
CA THR A 51 -3.02 10.38 4.71
C THR A 51 -2.23 11.63 4.34
N GLY A 52 -2.47 12.14 3.14
CA GLY A 52 -1.92 13.39 2.63
C GLY A 52 -2.84 14.58 2.92
N LYS A 53 -2.78 15.59 2.06
CA LYS A 53 -3.64 16.78 2.16
C LYS A 53 -4.97 16.50 1.46
N GLY A 54 -6.08 16.60 2.19
CA GLY A 54 -7.41 16.30 1.66
C GLY A 54 -7.64 14.80 1.55
N GLU A 55 -8.07 14.34 0.37
CA GLU A 55 -8.35 12.92 0.11
C GLU A 55 -7.17 12.15 -0.52
N SER A 56 -6.04 12.82 -0.79
CA SER A 56 -4.85 12.17 -1.35
C SER A 56 -4.09 11.38 -0.28
N LEU A 57 -3.34 10.37 -0.70
CA LEU A 57 -2.41 9.62 0.13
C LEU A 57 -0.97 9.96 -0.23
N PHE A 58 -0.12 10.09 0.77
CA PHE A 58 1.32 10.28 0.58
C PHE A 58 2.05 8.96 0.85
N GLY A 59 2.99 8.61 -0.02
CA GLY A 59 3.78 7.39 0.11
C GLY A 59 5.30 7.63 0.08
N VAL A 60 6.03 6.79 0.81
CA VAL A 60 7.49 6.63 0.66
C VAL A 60 7.78 5.17 0.34
N LEU A 61 8.37 4.93 -0.82
CA LEU A 61 8.79 3.61 -1.28
C LEU A 61 10.30 3.48 -1.13
N TYR A 62 10.73 2.51 -0.33
CA TYR A 62 12.11 2.12 -0.19
C TYR A 62 12.34 0.79 -0.91
N GLN A 63 13.41 0.69 -1.70
CA GLN A 63 13.78 -0.53 -2.41
C GLN A 63 15.26 -0.83 -2.23
N GLU A 64 15.58 -2.12 -2.17
CA GLU A 64 16.94 -2.65 -2.08
C GLU A 64 17.21 -3.59 -3.25
N VAL A 65 18.49 -3.83 -3.54
CA VAL A 65 18.88 -5.03 -4.29
C VAL A 65 19.09 -6.15 -3.28
N GLY A 66 18.36 -7.26 -3.41
CA GLY A 66 18.33 -8.34 -2.43
C GLY A 66 19.69 -8.77 -1.90
N GLU A 67 20.57 -9.27 -2.78
CA GLU A 67 21.92 -9.73 -2.42
C GLU A 67 22.93 -8.60 -2.19
N GLN A 68 22.52 -7.34 -2.35
CA GLN A 68 23.40 -6.16 -2.28
C GLN A 68 22.70 -5.03 -1.50
N PRO A 69 22.48 -5.18 -0.17
CA PRO A 69 21.69 -4.24 0.63
C PRO A 69 22.34 -2.85 0.76
N ALA A 70 23.62 -2.70 0.40
CA ALA A 70 24.27 -1.39 0.28
C ALA A 70 23.77 -0.56 -0.91
N ILE A 71 23.02 -1.20 -1.82
CA ILE A 71 22.44 -0.59 -3.01
C ILE A 71 20.95 -0.36 -2.75
N THR A 72 20.58 0.89 -2.50
CA THR A 72 19.24 1.30 -2.04
C THR A 72 18.70 2.47 -2.86
N VAL A 73 17.38 2.57 -3.00
CA VAL A 73 16.71 3.73 -3.60
C VAL A 73 15.43 4.04 -2.83
N THR A 74 15.16 5.33 -2.62
CA THR A 74 13.94 5.80 -1.98
C THR A 74 13.19 6.75 -2.91
N PHE A 75 11.89 6.54 -3.05
CA PHE A 75 11.00 7.36 -3.87
C PHE A 75 9.89 7.98 -3.02
N GLN A 76 9.48 9.18 -3.42
CA GLN A 76 8.21 9.75 -3.03
C GLN A 76 7.13 9.24 -3.99
N MET A 77 6.02 8.80 -3.42
CA MET A 77 4.84 8.34 -4.14
C MET A 77 3.64 9.20 -3.77
N ASP A 78 2.74 9.38 -4.72
CA ASP A 78 1.37 9.86 -4.48
C ASP A 78 0.41 8.69 -4.63
N GLY A 79 -0.70 8.74 -3.91
CA GLY A 79 -1.67 7.65 -3.83
C GLY A 79 -3.09 8.15 -3.98
N THR A 80 -3.81 7.59 -4.94
CA THR A 80 -5.24 7.84 -5.15
C THR A 80 -6.03 6.58 -4.79
N PRO A 81 -6.88 6.62 -3.76
CA PRO A 81 -7.80 5.53 -3.46
C PRO A 81 -8.69 5.21 -4.66
N THR A 82 -8.84 3.92 -4.98
CA THR A 82 -9.80 3.43 -5.97
C THR A 82 -10.83 2.53 -5.29
N PRO A 83 -11.97 2.24 -5.96
CA PRO A 83 -12.96 1.30 -5.41
C PRO A 83 -12.35 -0.04 -5.00
N ASP A 84 -11.40 -0.53 -5.79
CA ASP A 84 -10.78 -1.85 -5.62
C ASP A 84 -9.43 -1.83 -4.90
N GLY A 85 -8.89 -0.66 -4.56
CA GLY A 85 -7.55 -0.58 -3.99
C GLY A 85 -6.95 0.82 -3.93
N LEU A 86 -5.66 0.89 -4.26
CA LEU A 86 -4.84 2.09 -4.25
C LEU A 86 -4.05 2.17 -5.55
N GLN A 87 -4.19 3.26 -6.29
CA GLN A 87 -3.31 3.59 -7.40
C GLN A 87 -2.16 4.45 -6.89
N LEU A 88 -0.93 4.01 -7.13
CA LEU A 88 0.28 4.72 -6.73
C LEU A 88 0.99 5.29 -7.96
N GLU A 89 1.42 6.53 -7.83
CA GLU A 89 2.18 7.24 -8.86
C GLU A 89 3.53 7.67 -8.29
N HIS A 90 4.58 7.46 -9.08
CA HIS A 90 5.91 7.97 -8.74
C HIS A 90 5.96 9.48 -8.90
N VAL A 91 6.41 10.19 -7.85
CA VAL A 91 6.58 11.65 -7.89
C VAL A 91 8.03 12.02 -8.19
N ARG A 92 8.96 11.55 -7.36
CA ARG A 92 10.39 11.82 -7.50
C ARG A 92 11.24 10.85 -6.71
N LYS A 93 12.51 10.73 -7.10
CA LYS A 93 13.54 10.04 -6.32
C LYS A 93 13.97 10.95 -5.17
N LEU A 94 14.02 10.40 -3.95
CA LEU A 94 14.46 11.10 -2.75
C LEU A 94 15.94 10.84 -2.46
N SER A 95 16.40 9.60 -2.62
CA SER A 95 17.79 9.21 -2.40
C SER A 95 18.13 7.93 -3.16
N GLU A 96 19.42 7.72 -3.41
CA GLU A 96 20.00 6.52 -3.99
C GLU A 96 21.38 6.29 -3.39
N THR A 97 21.74 5.04 -3.11
CA THR A 97 23.05 4.65 -2.59
C THR A 97 23.60 3.47 -3.39
N GLY A 98 24.92 3.36 -3.48
CA GLY A 98 25.60 2.17 -3.99
C GLY A 98 25.62 2.01 -5.52
N ARG A 99 25.09 2.96 -6.30
CA ARG A 99 25.11 2.90 -7.77
C ARG A 99 25.36 4.24 -8.44
N SER A 100 25.87 4.17 -9.67
CA SER A 100 26.03 5.32 -10.57
C SER A 100 24.65 5.80 -11.03
N PRO A 101 24.40 7.13 -11.12
CA PRO A 101 23.12 7.72 -11.52
C PRO A 101 22.64 7.32 -12.93
N PHE A 102 23.46 6.61 -13.70
CA PHE A 102 23.17 6.09 -15.05
C PHE A 102 22.88 4.59 -15.09
N SER A 103 22.95 3.89 -13.96
CA SER A 103 22.59 2.48 -13.92
C SER A 103 21.07 2.34 -13.99
N GLY A 104 20.57 1.59 -14.96
CA GLY A 104 19.14 1.39 -15.28
C GLY A 104 18.31 0.69 -14.20
N TRP A 105 18.72 0.78 -12.95
CA TRP A 105 18.00 0.28 -11.79
C TRP A 105 16.76 1.11 -11.47
N CYS A 106 16.79 2.39 -11.84
CA CYS A 106 15.66 3.31 -11.73
C CYS A 106 14.76 3.26 -12.98
N ALA A 107 14.20 2.10 -13.32
CA ALA A 107 13.09 2.02 -14.29
C ALA A 107 12.36 0.68 -14.20
N GLY A 108 12.18 0.12 -12.99
CA GLY A 108 10.91 -0.57 -12.76
C GLY A 108 9.83 0.46 -13.13
N LEU A 109 8.99 0.15 -14.11
CA LEU A 109 7.92 1.01 -14.59
C LEU A 109 6.93 1.26 -13.43
N LEU A 110 7.29 2.15 -12.49
CA LEU A 110 6.39 2.68 -11.46
C LEU A 110 5.50 3.77 -12.05
N ALA A 111 5.20 3.69 -13.35
CA ALA A 111 4.28 4.63 -14.00
C ALA A 111 2.89 4.54 -13.37
N SER A 112 2.52 3.38 -12.83
CA SER A 112 1.34 3.19 -12.00
C SER A 112 1.37 1.78 -11.40
N ALA A 113 1.23 1.67 -10.09
CA ALA A 113 1.01 0.37 -9.43
C ALA A 113 -0.37 0.37 -8.78
N THR A 114 -1.18 -0.64 -9.10
CA THR A 114 -2.46 -0.87 -8.44
C THR A 114 -2.26 -1.90 -7.33
N MET A 115 -2.36 -1.45 -6.08
CA MET A 115 -2.38 -2.37 -4.94
C MET A 115 -3.83 -2.75 -4.63
N PRO A 116 -4.16 -4.05 -4.62
CA PRO A 116 -5.51 -4.49 -4.28
C PRO A 116 -5.80 -4.22 -2.80
N ARG A 117 -7.04 -3.87 -2.50
CA ARG A 117 -7.52 -3.81 -1.12
C ARG A 117 -7.40 -5.21 -0.50
N ARG A 118 -6.76 -5.35 0.66
CA ARG A 118 -6.72 -6.66 1.34
C ARG A 118 -8.17 -7.11 1.59
N LYS A 119 -8.42 -8.41 1.48
CA LYS A 119 -9.69 -9.00 1.96
C LYS A 119 -9.42 -9.47 3.38
N SER A 120 -10.26 -9.08 4.33
CA SER A 120 -10.20 -9.59 5.71
C SER A 120 -10.68 -11.03 5.76
#